data_AF-A0A7J6QE82-F1
#
_entry.id   AF-A0A7J6QE82-F1
#
_cell.length_a   1.000
_cell.length_b   1.000
_cell.length_c   1.000
_cell.angle_alpha   90.00
_cell.angle_beta   90.00
_cell.angle_gamma   90.00
#
_symmetry.space_group_name_H-M   'P 1'
#
loop_
_entity.id
_entity.type
_entity.pdbx_description
1 polymer ?
#
loop_
_entity_poly.entity_id
_entity_poly.type
_entity_poly.pdbx_seq_one_letter_code
_entity_poly.pdbx_strand_id
1 'polypeptide(L)'
;MPFFSRYDPKACEASLRGLETSLVEKTKKLREVQATLEQQIRDLLPEREGAAQTLGGRCCQIPRQMKAYDLLAMQCRLLYERMAEVNQSKVCPSDLVGVVGTIVYAAEVMDLEHLQEARRQLGLKYGEKFCRPFHDSWTRGIDQNFVALVAVHEPRRYEVFDVLEKVAVANKIHWTRPVDTRRPPDLSARIRASICEAFEGDSPRSPMVAESPLVHSGGSIQCSGSLTHRRSTQKQDPLGDETPPASRFAPPLPPHLRKRVSNSTSSVSNGTPRRPTTSSTATPPTCSSVKSTYSDGSLLAYESGVVDATTPRGQAYYPSGYDVPVTPDDVAYEELRLRLERIRRGS
;
A
#
# COMPACT_ATOMS: atom_id res chain seq x y z
N MET A 1 -9.36 -20.59 -30.33
CA MET A 1 -9.89 -19.27 -29.91
C MET A 1 -10.34 -19.38 -28.47
N PRO A 2 -9.83 -18.57 -27.53
CA PRO A 2 -10.39 -18.53 -26.18
C PRO A 2 -11.85 -18.05 -26.25
N PHE A 3 -12.74 -18.67 -25.48
CA PHE A 3 -14.11 -18.18 -25.33
C PHE A 3 -14.08 -16.75 -24.78
N PHE A 4 -14.87 -15.85 -25.37
CA PHE A 4 -15.03 -14.49 -24.86
C PHE A 4 -15.56 -14.55 -23.42
N SER A 5 -14.68 -14.33 -22.43
CA SER A 5 -15.07 -14.24 -21.03
C SER A 5 -16.07 -13.10 -20.88
N ARG A 6 -17.30 -13.42 -20.48
CA ARG A 6 -18.33 -12.44 -20.14
C ARG A 6 -18.31 -12.18 -18.63
N TYR A 7 -18.76 -11.00 -18.23
CA TYR A 7 -19.01 -10.70 -16.83
C TYR A 7 -20.03 -11.70 -16.26
N ASP A 8 -19.68 -12.36 -15.17
CA ASP A 8 -20.60 -13.18 -14.38
C ASP A 8 -20.76 -12.54 -12.99
N PRO A 9 -21.96 -12.02 -12.67
CA PRO A 9 -22.22 -11.36 -11.39
C PRO A 9 -22.09 -12.32 -10.20
N LYS A 10 -22.44 -13.61 -10.37
CA LYS A 10 -22.35 -14.60 -9.29
C LYS A 10 -20.91 -14.98 -9.00
N ALA A 11 -20.08 -15.10 -10.04
CA ALA A 11 -18.65 -15.34 -9.90
C ALA A 11 -17.94 -14.15 -9.22
N CYS A 12 -18.30 -12.91 -9.61
CA CYS A 12 -17.78 -11.70 -8.97
C CYS A 12 -18.15 -11.64 -7.48
N GLU A 13 -19.43 -11.83 -7.14
CA GLU A 13 -19.91 -11.84 -5.77
C GLU A 13 -19.27 -12.95 -4.92
N ALA A 14 -19.19 -14.17 -5.44
CA ALA A 14 -18.55 -15.30 -4.76
C ALA A 14 -17.06 -15.03 -4.50
N SER A 15 -16.36 -14.39 -5.45
CA SER A 15 -14.94 -14.03 -5.31
C SER A 15 -14.73 -12.96 -4.24
N LEU A 16 -15.60 -11.95 -4.16
CA LEU A 16 -15.54 -10.90 -3.12
C LEU A 16 -15.84 -11.47 -1.71
N ARG A 17 -16.82 -12.36 -1.58
CA ARG A 17 -17.12 -13.04 -0.30
C ARG A 17 -15.99 -13.99 0.13
N GLY A 18 -15.41 -14.75 -0.82
CA GLY A 18 -14.24 -15.60 -0.54
C GLY A 18 -12.98 -14.81 -0.20
N LEU A 19 -12.82 -13.61 -0.78
CA LEU A 19 -11.76 -12.69 -0.44
C LEU A 19 -11.94 -12.13 0.99
N GLU A 20 -13.14 -11.69 1.38
CA GLU A 20 -13.42 -11.22 2.75
C GLU A 20 -13.05 -12.29 3.80
N THR A 21 -13.52 -13.53 3.63
CA THR A 21 -13.21 -14.62 4.57
C THR A 21 -11.72 -14.93 4.62
N SER A 22 -11.03 -14.94 3.46
CA SER A 22 -9.58 -15.12 3.38
C SER A 22 -8.81 -13.99 4.08
N LEU A 23 -9.23 -12.74 3.93
CA LEU A 23 -8.61 -11.58 4.59
C LEU A 23 -8.78 -11.65 6.11
N VAL A 24 -9.98 -11.98 6.60
CA VAL A 24 -10.25 -12.17 8.04
C VAL A 24 -9.41 -13.32 8.62
N GLU A 25 -9.23 -14.41 7.88
CA GLU A 25 -8.35 -15.51 8.27
C GLU A 25 -6.87 -15.06 8.32
N LYS A 26 -6.41 -14.27 7.34
CA LYS A 26 -5.06 -13.70 7.33
C LYS A 26 -4.82 -12.72 8.48
N THR A 27 -5.80 -11.88 8.85
CA THR A 27 -5.72 -11.03 10.05
C THR A 27 -5.59 -11.86 11.34
N LYS A 28 -6.28 -13.00 11.44
CA LYS A 28 -6.13 -13.92 12.60
C LYS A 28 -4.73 -14.52 12.66
N LYS A 29 -4.23 -15.08 11.56
CA LYS A 29 -2.86 -15.64 11.45
C LYS A 29 -1.79 -14.60 11.75
N LEU A 30 -1.95 -13.36 11.27
CA LEU A 30 -1.03 -12.27 11.59
C LEU A 30 -0.99 -11.95 13.09
N ARG A 31 -2.13 -12.01 13.80
CA ARG A 31 -2.18 -11.81 15.25
C ARG A 31 -1.41 -12.91 16.02
N GLU A 32 -1.50 -14.15 15.56
CA GLU A 32 -0.72 -15.28 16.11
C GLU A 32 0.79 -15.09 15.85
N VAL A 33 1.18 -14.67 14.64
CA VAL A 33 2.57 -14.33 14.32
C VAL A 33 3.07 -13.16 15.17
N GLN A 34 2.26 -12.13 15.41
CA GLN A 34 2.62 -11.03 16.31
C GLN A 34 2.91 -11.53 17.73
N ALA A 35 2.02 -12.38 18.29
CA ALA A 35 2.20 -12.94 19.62
C ALA A 35 3.49 -13.79 19.74
N THR A 36 3.83 -14.59 18.71
CA THR A 36 5.08 -15.35 18.71
C THR A 36 6.33 -14.46 18.59
N LEU A 37 6.28 -13.36 17.83
CA LEU A 37 7.36 -12.37 17.81
C LEU A 37 7.50 -11.65 19.15
N GLU A 38 6.41 -11.28 19.82
CA GLU A 38 6.45 -10.65 21.15
C GLU A 38 7.05 -11.59 22.22
N GLN A 39 6.77 -12.90 22.13
CA GLN A 39 7.43 -13.92 22.95
C GLN A 39 8.93 -14.03 22.65
N GLN A 40 9.33 -14.09 21.38
CA GLN A 40 10.76 -14.12 20.99
C GLN A 40 11.50 -12.84 21.41
N ILE A 41 10.84 -11.67 21.32
CA ILE A 41 11.39 -10.40 21.81
C ILE A 41 11.61 -10.48 23.32
N ARG A 42 10.63 -10.92 24.11
CA ARG A 42 10.74 -11.09 25.56
C ARG A 42 11.96 -11.94 25.93
N ASP A 43 12.12 -13.08 25.27
CA ASP A 43 13.17 -14.05 25.58
C ASP A 43 14.57 -13.55 25.15
N LEU A 44 14.67 -12.77 24.07
CA LEU A 44 15.95 -12.25 23.56
C LEU A 44 16.35 -10.86 24.11
N LEU A 45 15.41 -10.09 24.66
CA LEU A 45 15.66 -8.73 25.16
C LEU A 45 16.79 -8.63 26.22
N PRO A 46 16.94 -9.55 27.21
CA PRO A 46 18.00 -9.43 28.21
C PRO A 46 19.38 -9.84 27.68
N GLU A 47 19.47 -10.69 26.65
CA GLU A 47 20.75 -11.23 26.14
C GLU A 47 21.26 -10.52 24.88
N ARG A 48 20.36 -10.19 23.95
CA ARG A 48 20.68 -9.84 22.55
C ARG A 48 19.77 -8.74 22.02
N GLU A 49 19.93 -7.52 22.56
CA GLU A 49 19.10 -6.37 22.20
C GLU A 49 19.03 -6.13 20.67
N GLY A 50 20.14 -6.27 19.93
CA GLY A 50 20.14 -6.11 18.47
C GLY A 50 19.25 -7.11 17.72
N ALA A 51 19.13 -8.34 18.23
CA ALA A 51 18.20 -9.34 17.70
C ALA A 51 16.75 -8.96 18.05
N ALA A 52 16.50 -8.55 19.30
CA ALA A 52 15.20 -8.07 19.75
C ALA A 52 14.72 -6.84 18.95
N GLN A 53 15.59 -5.86 18.66
CA GLN A 53 15.31 -4.71 17.80
C GLN A 53 14.92 -5.14 16.37
N THR A 54 15.62 -6.13 15.81
CA THR A 54 15.30 -6.67 14.47
C THR A 54 13.91 -7.33 14.43
N LEU A 55 13.54 -8.08 15.48
CA LEU A 55 12.20 -8.65 15.62
C LEU A 55 11.14 -7.58 15.89
N GLY A 56 11.46 -6.55 16.69
CA GLY A 56 10.59 -5.40 16.95
C GLY A 56 10.24 -4.64 15.68
N GLY A 57 11.20 -4.47 14.76
CA GLY A 57 10.96 -3.91 13.42
C GLY A 57 9.92 -4.70 12.61
N ARG A 58 10.01 -6.04 12.63
CA ARG A 58 9.00 -6.91 11.99
C ARG A 58 7.64 -6.80 12.69
N CYS A 59 7.64 -6.78 14.03
CA CYS A 59 6.44 -6.63 14.83
C CYS A 59 5.71 -5.31 14.55
N CYS A 60 6.43 -4.20 14.28
CA CYS A 60 5.84 -2.92 13.88
C CYS A 60 5.04 -2.99 12.57
N GLN A 61 5.41 -3.88 11.65
CA GLN A 61 4.76 -4.01 10.34
C GLN A 61 3.43 -4.79 10.41
N ILE A 62 3.27 -5.70 11.38
CA ILE A 62 2.10 -6.58 11.46
C ILE A 62 0.79 -5.81 11.70
N PRO A 63 0.67 -4.88 12.69
CA PRO A 63 -0.54 -4.09 12.88
C PRO A 63 -0.93 -3.23 11.67
N ARG A 64 0.04 -2.85 10.82
CA ARG A 64 -0.20 -2.14 9.57
C ARG A 64 -0.81 -3.07 8.51
N GLN A 65 -0.26 -4.27 8.35
CA GLN A 65 -0.81 -5.29 7.44
C GLN A 65 -2.22 -5.74 7.86
N MET A 66 -2.45 -5.96 9.15
CA MET A 66 -3.79 -6.28 9.68
C MET A 66 -4.81 -5.18 9.34
N LYS A 67 -4.47 -3.91 9.59
CA LYS A 67 -5.33 -2.76 9.20
C LYS A 67 -5.61 -2.69 7.71
N ALA A 68 -4.63 -3.02 6.86
CA ALA A 68 -4.82 -3.07 5.41
C ALA A 68 -5.82 -4.16 5.00
N TYR A 69 -5.73 -5.35 5.59
CA TYR A 69 -6.64 -6.46 5.33
C TYR A 69 -8.05 -6.17 5.86
N ASP A 70 -8.17 -5.60 7.06
CA ASP A 70 -9.46 -5.26 7.67
C ASP A 70 -10.19 -4.15 6.86
N LEU A 71 -9.44 -3.16 6.35
CA LEU A 71 -9.96 -2.14 5.43
C LEU A 71 -10.40 -2.78 4.10
N LEU A 72 -9.56 -3.62 3.48
CA LEU A 72 -9.89 -4.27 2.21
C LEU A 72 -11.11 -5.20 2.34
N ALA A 73 -11.25 -5.91 3.47
CA ALA A 73 -12.42 -6.75 3.77
C ALA A 73 -13.70 -5.91 3.84
N MET A 74 -13.67 -4.77 4.53
CA MET A 74 -14.76 -3.78 4.56
C MET A 74 -15.15 -3.28 3.16
N GLN A 75 -14.18 -2.97 2.30
CA GLN A 75 -14.43 -2.52 0.93
C GLN A 75 -15.07 -3.63 0.07
N CYS A 76 -14.58 -4.88 0.19
CA CYS A 76 -15.16 -6.02 -0.51
C CYS A 76 -16.61 -6.28 -0.09
N ARG A 77 -16.88 -6.14 1.22
CA ARG A 77 -18.21 -6.27 1.80
C ARG A 77 -19.18 -5.22 1.29
N LEU A 78 -18.81 -3.95 1.34
CA LEU A 78 -19.62 -2.86 0.78
C LEU A 78 -19.96 -3.09 -0.70
N LEU A 79 -18.99 -3.59 -1.50
CA LEU A 79 -19.20 -3.86 -2.91
C LEU A 79 -20.17 -5.02 -3.17
N TYR A 80 -20.09 -6.12 -2.41
CA TYR A 80 -21.00 -7.24 -2.61
C TYR A 80 -22.40 -6.98 -2.01
N GLU A 81 -22.52 -6.22 -0.91
CA GLU A 81 -23.81 -5.82 -0.36
C GLU A 81 -24.59 -4.92 -1.35
N ARG A 82 -23.90 -4.08 -2.14
CA ARG A 82 -24.47 -3.26 -3.22
C ARG A 82 -24.36 -3.89 -4.62
N MET A 83 -24.13 -5.21 -4.73
CA MET A 83 -23.94 -5.90 -6.02
C MET A 83 -25.16 -5.77 -6.97
N ALA A 84 -26.37 -5.56 -6.43
CA ALA A 84 -27.56 -5.30 -7.25
C ALA A 84 -27.42 -4.03 -8.11
N GLU A 85 -26.89 -2.94 -7.54
CA GLU A 85 -26.65 -1.67 -8.23
C GLU A 85 -25.53 -1.81 -9.27
N VAL A 86 -24.44 -2.49 -8.90
CA VAL A 86 -23.34 -2.87 -9.79
C VAL A 86 -23.88 -3.62 -11.00
N ASN A 87 -24.78 -4.58 -10.80
CA ASN A 87 -25.33 -5.41 -11.87
C ASN A 87 -26.22 -4.63 -12.84
N GLN A 88 -27.11 -3.78 -12.32
CA GLN A 88 -28.07 -3.02 -13.13
C GLN A 88 -27.41 -1.86 -13.90
N SER A 89 -26.42 -1.20 -13.28
CA SER A 89 -25.73 -0.06 -13.90
C SER A 89 -24.78 -0.49 -15.02
N LYS A 90 -24.67 0.31 -16.08
CA LYS A 90 -23.65 0.17 -17.13
C LYS A 90 -22.35 0.94 -16.81
N VAL A 91 -22.45 1.88 -15.89
CA VAL A 91 -21.42 2.82 -15.44
C VAL A 91 -21.27 2.62 -13.93
N CYS A 92 -20.04 2.63 -13.41
CA CYS A 92 -19.82 2.47 -11.99
C CYS A 92 -20.47 3.63 -11.20
N PRO A 93 -21.36 3.37 -10.23
CA PRO A 93 -21.95 4.43 -9.40
C PRO A 93 -20.87 5.24 -8.68
N SER A 94 -21.04 6.56 -8.59
CA SER A 94 -20.08 7.50 -7.98
C SER A 94 -19.51 7.02 -6.65
N ASP A 95 -20.38 6.55 -5.77
CA ASP A 95 -20.06 6.13 -4.41
C ASP A 95 -19.21 4.84 -4.38
N LEU A 96 -19.31 4.03 -5.43
CA LEU A 96 -18.61 2.75 -5.58
C LEU A 96 -17.31 2.88 -6.36
N VAL A 97 -17.05 4.00 -7.05
CA VAL A 97 -15.78 4.23 -7.77
C VAL A 97 -14.59 4.11 -6.80
N GLY A 98 -14.68 4.69 -5.60
CA GLY A 98 -13.66 4.59 -4.56
C GLY A 98 -13.38 3.15 -4.11
N VAL A 99 -14.46 2.37 -3.96
CA VAL A 99 -14.42 0.96 -3.51
C VAL A 99 -13.77 0.09 -4.59
N VAL A 100 -14.26 0.21 -5.82
CA VAL A 100 -13.78 -0.55 -6.99
C VAL A 100 -12.34 -0.18 -7.33
N GLY A 101 -11.98 1.10 -7.31
CA GLY A 101 -10.62 1.57 -7.52
C GLY A 101 -9.65 1.02 -6.48
N THR A 102 -10.05 0.98 -5.21
CA THR A 102 -9.24 0.39 -4.12
C THR A 102 -9.04 -1.13 -4.30
N ILE A 103 -10.07 -1.87 -4.74
CA ILE A 103 -9.97 -3.31 -5.00
C ILE A 103 -9.09 -3.60 -6.24
N VAL A 104 -9.20 -2.80 -7.30
CA VAL A 104 -8.34 -2.91 -8.50
C VAL A 104 -6.89 -2.58 -8.15
N TYR A 105 -6.64 -1.51 -7.40
CA TYR A 105 -5.30 -1.18 -6.90
C TYR A 105 -4.73 -2.29 -6.02
N ALA A 106 -5.52 -2.80 -5.09
CA ALA A 106 -5.13 -3.92 -4.22
C ALA A 106 -4.69 -5.15 -5.03
N ALA A 107 -5.33 -5.44 -6.18
CA ALA A 107 -4.93 -6.55 -7.05
C ALA A 107 -3.54 -6.36 -7.69
N GLU A 108 -3.05 -5.14 -7.87
CA GLU A 108 -1.69 -4.89 -8.38
C GLU A 108 -0.64 -4.99 -7.26
N VAL A 109 -0.97 -4.59 -6.02
CA VAL A 109 -0.04 -4.60 -4.89
C VAL A 109 -0.10 -5.86 -4.01
N MET A 110 -1.12 -6.70 -4.17
CA MET A 110 -1.31 -7.93 -3.39
C MET A 110 -1.63 -9.13 -4.29
N ASP A 111 -0.78 -10.16 -4.24
CA ASP A 111 -0.95 -11.40 -4.99
C ASP A 111 -1.95 -12.35 -4.29
N LEU A 112 -3.24 -12.12 -4.53
CA LEU A 112 -4.35 -12.95 -4.04
C LEU A 112 -5.22 -13.42 -5.21
N GLU A 113 -5.42 -14.74 -5.36
CA GLU A 113 -6.19 -15.32 -6.48
C GLU A 113 -7.62 -14.75 -6.59
N HIS A 114 -8.36 -14.69 -5.48
CA HIS A 114 -9.71 -14.12 -5.44
C HIS A 114 -9.77 -12.63 -5.82
N LEU A 115 -8.70 -11.89 -5.56
CA LEU A 115 -8.59 -10.46 -5.85
C LEU A 115 -8.30 -10.22 -7.34
N GLN A 116 -7.47 -11.06 -7.95
CA GLN A 116 -7.28 -11.06 -9.42
C GLN A 116 -8.57 -11.42 -10.15
N GLU A 117 -9.32 -12.42 -9.68
CA GLU A 117 -10.62 -12.77 -10.28
C GLU A 117 -11.66 -11.65 -10.10
N ALA A 118 -11.75 -11.04 -8.93
CA ALA A 118 -12.63 -9.88 -8.70
C ALA A 118 -12.27 -8.72 -9.65
N ARG A 119 -10.99 -8.35 -9.75
CA ARG A 119 -10.49 -7.36 -10.72
C ARG A 119 -10.88 -7.74 -12.16
N ARG A 120 -10.66 -8.99 -12.56
CA ARG A 120 -10.97 -9.47 -13.92
C ARG A 120 -12.46 -9.33 -14.24
N GLN A 121 -13.34 -9.67 -13.30
CA GLN A 121 -14.79 -9.50 -13.46
C GLN A 121 -15.18 -8.01 -13.55
N LEU A 122 -14.58 -7.14 -12.73
CA LEU A 122 -14.80 -5.69 -12.78
C LEU A 122 -14.31 -5.07 -14.10
N GLY A 123 -13.18 -5.52 -14.63
CA GLY A 123 -12.66 -5.16 -15.96
C GLY A 123 -13.56 -5.63 -17.11
N LEU A 124 -14.22 -6.79 -16.98
CA LEU A 124 -15.25 -7.23 -17.94
C LEU A 124 -16.57 -6.45 -17.83
N LYS A 125 -16.88 -5.90 -16.66
CA LYS A 125 -18.11 -5.15 -16.39
C LYS A 125 -18.04 -3.69 -16.84
N TYR A 126 -16.97 -2.98 -16.47
CA TYR A 126 -16.80 -1.55 -16.74
C TYR A 126 -15.75 -1.25 -17.83
N GLY A 127 -15.01 -2.27 -18.27
CA GLY A 127 -13.98 -2.17 -19.31
C GLY A 127 -12.59 -1.88 -18.76
N GLU A 128 -11.56 -2.45 -19.38
CA GLU A 128 -10.15 -2.29 -18.96
C GLU A 128 -9.70 -0.82 -18.92
N LYS A 129 -10.29 0.04 -19.75
CA LYS A 129 -10.04 1.50 -19.74
C LYS A 129 -10.44 2.16 -18.42
N PHE A 130 -11.43 1.62 -17.72
CA PHE A 130 -11.86 2.10 -16.40
C PHE A 130 -10.94 1.57 -15.29
N CYS A 131 -10.46 0.32 -15.39
CA CYS A 131 -9.56 -0.25 -14.38
C CYS A 131 -8.14 0.32 -14.44
N ARG A 132 -7.61 0.56 -15.64
CA ARG A 132 -6.21 0.95 -15.88
C ARG A 132 -5.69 2.13 -15.04
N PRO A 133 -6.43 3.23 -14.82
CA PRO A 133 -5.95 4.33 -13.97
C PRO A 133 -5.67 3.89 -12.52
N PHE A 134 -6.44 2.95 -11.99
CA PHE A 134 -6.33 2.52 -10.58
C PHE A 134 -5.11 1.64 -10.29
N HIS A 135 -4.27 1.33 -11.29
CA HIS A 135 -2.99 0.67 -11.04
C HIS A 135 -1.99 1.63 -10.36
N ASP A 136 -2.12 2.94 -10.57
CA ASP A 136 -1.26 3.96 -9.98
C ASP A 136 -1.83 4.46 -8.64
N SER A 137 -1.01 4.47 -7.59
CA SER A 137 -1.40 4.87 -6.22
C SER A 137 -1.88 6.32 -6.08
N TRP A 138 -1.60 7.16 -7.07
CA TRP A 138 -1.90 8.60 -7.09
C TRP A 138 -3.25 8.92 -7.74
N THR A 139 -3.95 7.92 -8.27
CA THR A 139 -5.21 8.11 -9.00
C THR A 139 -6.34 8.51 -8.05
N ARG A 140 -7.06 9.58 -8.41
CA ARG A 140 -8.30 10.02 -7.73
C ARG A 140 -9.31 8.86 -7.77
N GLY A 141 -9.88 8.51 -6.61
CA GLY A 141 -10.79 7.35 -6.49
C GLY A 141 -10.14 6.07 -5.94
N ILE A 142 -8.99 6.17 -5.26
CA ILE A 142 -8.45 5.11 -4.39
C ILE A 142 -8.46 5.61 -2.95
N ASP A 143 -8.82 4.75 -1.98
CA ASP A 143 -8.71 5.05 -0.55
C ASP A 143 -7.23 5.25 -0.15
N GLN A 144 -6.88 6.51 0.12
CA GLN A 144 -5.53 6.91 0.47
C GLN A 144 -5.04 6.29 1.79
N ASN A 145 -5.97 5.89 2.69
CA ASN A 145 -5.60 5.17 3.90
C ASN A 145 -5.08 3.77 3.56
N PHE A 146 -5.71 3.07 2.61
CA PHE A 146 -5.24 1.77 2.13
C PHE A 146 -3.87 1.89 1.45
N VAL A 147 -3.70 2.88 0.57
CA VAL A 147 -2.41 3.18 -0.08
C VAL A 147 -1.30 3.40 0.97
N ALA A 148 -1.55 4.23 1.99
CA ALA A 148 -0.58 4.50 3.06
C ALA A 148 -0.27 3.29 3.95
N LEU A 149 -1.22 2.34 4.10
CA LEU A 149 -1.02 1.10 4.85
C LEU A 149 -0.23 0.06 4.04
N VAL A 150 -0.43 -0.05 2.73
CA VAL A 150 0.28 -1.03 1.89
C VAL A 150 1.64 -0.51 1.40
N ALA A 151 1.85 0.81 1.35
CA ALA A 151 3.12 1.41 1.00
C ALA A 151 4.29 0.87 1.83
N VAL A 152 5.43 0.62 1.18
CA VAL A 152 6.67 0.12 1.82
C VAL A 152 7.07 1.06 2.94
N HIS A 153 7.05 0.53 4.17
CA HIS A 153 7.32 1.30 5.38
C HIS A 153 8.48 0.72 6.17
N GLU A 154 9.57 1.49 6.22
CA GLU A 154 10.65 1.27 7.17
C GLU A 154 10.21 1.78 8.55
N PRO A 155 10.08 0.90 9.57
CA PRO A 155 9.68 1.31 10.90
C PRO A 155 10.76 2.21 11.51
N ARG A 156 10.35 3.35 12.07
CA ARG A 156 11.30 4.29 12.67
C ARG A 156 11.83 3.72 13.98
N ARG A 157 13.07 4.08 14.34
CA ARG A 157 13.75 3.55 15.53
C ARG A 157 12.92 3.70 16.82
N TYR A 158 12.25 4.84 17.01
CA TYR A 158 11.36 5.04 18.16
C TYR A 158 10.12 4.12 18.16
N GLU A 159 9.60 3.69 17.01
CA GLU A 159 8.45 2.77 16.93
C GLU A 159 8.87 1.36 17.36
N VAL A 160 10.06 0.94 16.93
CA VAL A 160 10.69 -0.31 17.38
C VAL A 160 10.89 -0.28 18.90
N PHE A 161 11.41 0.84 19.44
CA PHE A 161 11.56 1.03 20.88
C PHE A 161 10.21 1.05 21.61
N ASP A 162 9.15 1.63 21.03
CA ASP A 162 7.79 1.60 21.60
C ASP A 162 7.24 0.16 21.69
N VAL A 163 7.64 -0.76 20.79
CA VAL A 163 7.31 -2.19 20.88
C VAL A 163 8.15 -2.89 21.96
N LEU A 164 9.47 -2.67 21.99
CA LEU A 164 10.35 -3.26 23.00
C LEU A 164 9.95 -2.83 24.43
N GLU A 165 9.62 -1.55 24.61
CA GLU A 165 9.15 -0.99 25.88
C GLU A 165 7.85 -1.66 26.35
N LYS A 166 6.87 -1.87 25.46
CA LYS A 166 5.63 -2.60 25.78
C LYS A 166 5.90 -4.04 26.22
N VAL A 167 6.76 -4.76 25.50
CA VAL A 167 7.12 -6.15 25.85
C VAL A 167 7.89 -6.19 27.17
N ALA A 168 8.81 -5.26 27.41
CA ALA A 168 9.57 -5.15 28.66
C ALA A 168 8.65 -4.90 29.86
N VAL A 169 7.75 -3.90 29.76
CA VAL A 169 6.78 -3.57 30.82
C VAL A 169 5.82 -4.72 31.09
N ALA A 170 5.26 -5.35 30.03
CA ALA A 170 4.32 -6.47 30.18
C ALA A 170 4.96 -7.68 30.88
N ASN A 171 6.26 -7.92 30.67
CA ASN A 171 6.99 -9.06 31.23
C ASN A 171 7.91 -8.69 32.41
N LYS A 172 7.84 -7.46 32.92
CA LYS A 172 8.65 -6.94 34.04
C LYS A 172 10.17 -7.06 33.83
N ILE A 173 10.63 -6.97 32.58
CA ILE A 173 12.05 -7.00 32.23
C ILE A 173 12.65 -5.61 32.49
N HIS A 174 13.77 -5.55 33.21
CA HIS A 174 14.53 -4.30 33.40
C HIS A 174 15.30 -3.93 32.12
N TRP A 175 14.59 -3.41 31.13
CA TRP A 175 15.17 -2.81 29.93
C TRP A 175 15.03 -1.28 29.98
N THR A 176 16.12 -0.57 29.72
CA THR A 176 16.14 0.90 29.69
C THR A 176 16.17 1.38 28.26
N ARG A 177 15.16 2.16 27.87
CA ARG A 177 15.03 2.69 26.51
C ARG A 177 16.20 3.62 26.15
N PRO A 178 16.90 3.39 25.02
CA PRO A 178 17.89 4.34 24.52
C PRO A 178 17.23 5.69 24.14
N VAL A 179 17.88 6.80 24.51
CA VAL A 179 17.39 8.15 24.19
C VAL A 179 17.42 8.37 22.67
N ASP A 180 16.26 8.56 22.07
CA ASP A 180 16.11 8.88 20.64
C ASP A 180 15.70 10.35 20.46
N THR A 181 16.68 11.20 20.15
CA THR A 181 16.48 12.63 19.89
C THR A 181 15.69 12.91 18.61
N ARG A 182 15.42 11.89 17.77
CA ARG A 182 14.58 12.01 16.57
C ARG A 182 13.12 11.64 16.82
N ARG A 183 12.75 11.17 18.03
CA ARG A 183 11.34 10.99 18.39
C ARG A 183 10.66 12.37 18.34
N PRO A 184 9.59 12.56 17.54
CA PRO A 184 8.80 13.78 17.64
C PRO A 184 8.36 13.99 19.08
N PRO A 185 8.39 15.23 19.63
CA PRO A 185 7.82 15.49 20.94
C PRO A 185 6.37 14.98 20.92
N ASP A 186 6.01 14.09 21.85
CA ASP A 186 4.69 13.47 21.83
C ASP A 186 3.64 14.57 22.05
N LEU A 187 3.03 15.01 20.94
CA LEU A 187 2.03 16.06 20.94
C LEU A 187 0.82 15.65 21.78
N SER A 188 0.53 14.35 21.86
CA SER A 188 -0.51 13.82 22.72
C SER A 188 -0.11 13.82 24.20
N ALA A 189 1.18 13.65 24.55
CA ALA A 189 1.65 13.88 25.92
C ALA A 189 1.64 15.37 26.29
N ARG A 190 1.98 16.28 25.36
CA ARG A 190 1.88 17.73 25.59
C ARG A 190 0.42 18.17 25.77
N ILE A 191 -0.51 17.65 24.97
CA ILE A 191 -1.95 17.93 25.12
C ILE A 191 -2.46 17.34 26.45
N ARG A 192 -2.10 16.10 26.80
CA ARG A 192 -2.47 15.51 28.10
C ARG A 192 -1.91 16.30 29.29
N ALA A 193 -0.63 16.68 29.25
CA ALA A 193 0.02 17.48 30.29
C ALA A 193 -0.60 18.88 30.40
N SER A 194 -0.85 19.56 29.28
CA SER A 194 -1.50 20.88 29.24
C SER A 194 -2.94 20.84 29.75
N ILE A 195 -3.66 19.71 29.61
CA ILE A 195 -4.98 19.52 30.21
C ILE A 195 -4.85 19.30 31.73
N CYS A 196 -3.86 18.55 32.21
CA CYS A 196 -3.62 18.38 33.64
C CYS A 196 -3.21 19.70 34.33
N GLU A 197 -2.27 20.46 33.75
CA GLU A 197 -1.83 21.76 34.29
C GLU A 197 -2.98 22.79 34.33
N ALA A 198 -3.95 22.70 33.42
CA ALA A 198 -5.12 23.59 33.40
C ALA A 198 -6.15 23.34 34.52
N PHE A 199 -6.08 22.22 35.24
CA PHE A 199 -7.01 21.88 36.33
C PHE A 199 -6.44 22.04 37.74
N GLU A 200 -5.12 22.24 37.90
CA GLU A 200 -4.49 22.51 39.20
C GLU A 200 -4.31 24.02 39.48
N GLY A 201 -4.74 24.87 38.53
CA GLY A 201 -4.40 26.30 38.47
C GLY A 201 -5.54 27.31 38.62
N ASP A 202 -6.60 27.03 39.40
CA ASP A 202 -7.34 28.07 40.15
C ASP A 202 -8.44 27.45 41.04
N SER A 203 -8.19 27.40 42.35
CA SER A 203 -9.25 27.24 43.36
C SER A 203 -9.59 28.63 43.91
N PRO A 204 -10.75 29.23 43.58
CA PRO A 204 -11.08 30.57 44.04
C PRO A 204 -11.22 30.58 45.56
N ARG A 205 -10.44 31.45 46.21
CA ARG A 205 -10.55 31.74 47.65
C ARG A 205 -11.96 32.21 48.00
N SER A 206 -12.76 31.35 48.62
CA SER A 206 -13.93 31.80 49.40
C SER A 206 -13.47 32.62 50.60
N PRO A 207 -14.16 33.73 50.93
CA PRO A 207 -13.75 34.64 51.99
C PRO A 207 -14.05 34.11 53.40
N MET A 208 -13.39 34.72 54.38
CA MET A 208 -13.43 34.36 55.80
C MET A 208 -14.84 34.39 56.40
N VAL A 209 -15.16 33.39 57.21
CA VAL A 209 -16.03 33.55 58.40
C VAL A 209 -15.21 33.06 59.60
N ALA A 210 -15.15 33.87 60.65
CA ALA A 210 -14.42 33.58 61.86
C ALA A 210 -15.37 33.12 62.97
N GLU A 211 -15.03 32.04 63.69
CA GLU A 211 -15.29 31.94 65.13
C GLU A 211 -14.45 30.81 65.78
N SER A 212 -13.46 31.25 66.55
CA SER A 212 -12.98 30.80 67.87
C SER A 212 -12.87 29.32 68.31
N PRO A 213 -11.99 29.01 69.28
CA PRO A 213 -11.29 27.71 69.34
C PRO A 213 -11.64 26.83 70.55
N LEU A 214 -11.21 25.57 70.54
CA LEU A 214 -10.73 24.85 71.75
C LEU A 214 -9.81 23.65 71.38
N VAL A 215 -8.54 23.76 71.79
CA VAL A 215 -7.64 22.72 72.36
C VAL A 215 -7.82 21.24 71.95
N HIS A 216 -6.76 20.60 71.41
CA HIS A 216 -6.04 19.49 72.09
C HIS A 216 -4.71 19.09 71.42
N SER A 217 -3.80 18.58 72.26
CA SER A 217 -2.38 18.31 72.07
C SER A 217 -1.97 17.25 71.04
N GLY A 218 -0.78 17.47 70.45
CA GLY A 218 0.32 16.49 70.51
C GLY A 218 0.46 15.48 69.37
N GLY A 219 1.65 15.40 68.75
CA GLY A 219 1.93 14.37 67.73
C GLY A 219 3.19 14.60 66.89
N SER A 220 4.36 14.78 67.51
CA SER A 220 5.64 14.88 66.79
C SER A 220 6.14 13.50 66.34
N ILE A 221 6.28 13.28 65.02
CA ILE A 221 7.22 12.29 64.48
C ILE A 221 8.00 12.91 63.32
N GLN A 222 9.33 13.01 63.50
CA GLN A 222 10.28 13.27 62.43
C GLN A 222 10.68 11.93 61.80
N CYS A 223 10.78 11.87 60.47
CA CYS A 223 11.46 10.78 59.76
C CYS A 223 12.60 11.34 58.91
N SER A 224 13.77 11.52 59.53
CA SER A 224 15.04 11.66 58.82
C SER A 224 15.56 10.28 58.44
N GLY A 225 16.00 10.11 57.19
CA GLY A 225 16.42 8.80 56.65
C GLY A 225 17.44 8.92 55.53
N SER A 226 18.57 9.59 55.79
CA SER A 226 19.73 9.55 54.89
C SER A 226 20.52 8.27 55.13
N LEU A 227 20.83 7.50 54.09
CA LEU A 227 21.84 6.44 54.20
C LEU A 227 22.63 6.25 52.90
N THR A 228 23.91 6.58 52.99
CA THR A 228 24.92 6.43 51.94
C THR A 228 25.49 5.01 51.91
N HIS A 229 25.68 4.41 50.73
CA HIS A 229 26.72 3.40 50.40
C HIS A 229 26.45 2.81 49.00
N ARG A 230 27.42 2.29 48.23
CA ARG A 230 28.89 2.37 48.30
C ARG A 230 29.44 2.06 46.89
N ARG A 231 30.39 2.87 46.41
CA ARG A 231 31.07 2.64 45.13
C ARG A 231 31.99 1.41 45.27
N SER A 232 31.87 0.42 44.39
CA SER A 232 32.87 -0.65 44.25
C SER A 232 33.45 -0.63 42.85
N THR A 233 34.76 -0.44 42.76
CA THR A 233 35.55 -0.50 41.54
C THR A 233 36.29 -1.83 41.50
N GLN A 234 36.08 -2.62 40.45
CA GLN A 234 37.00 -3.70 40.11
C GLN A 234 37.44 -3.52 38.65
N LYS A 235 38.74 -3.73 38.43
CA LYS A 235 39.50 -3.44 37.21
C LYS A 235 40.32 -4.70 36.89
N GLN A 236 40.79 -4.79 35.64
CA GLN A 236 41.79 -5.76 35.12
C GLN A 236 41.20 -7.13 34.71
N ASP A 237 41.62 -7.74 33.58
CA ASP A 237 42.58 -7.31 32.54
C ASP A 237 42.33 -8.06 31.18
N PRO A 238 43.10 -7.80 30.08
CA PRO A 238 42.67 -8.09 28.71
C PRO A 238 43.33 -9.33 28.03
N LEU A 239 43.19 -9.38 26.69
CA LEU A 239 43.70 -10.33 25.68
C LEU A 239 42.82 -11.58 25.38
N GLY A 240 42.40 -11.67 24.12
CA GLY A 240 41.56 -12.73 23.56
C GLY A 240 41.18 -12.39 22.12
N ASP A 241 42.15 -12.49 21.20
CA ASP A 241 42.01 -12.16 19.79
C ASP A 241 41.45 -13.37 19.02
N GLU A 242 40.14 -13.38 18.78
CA GLU A 242 39.43 -14.45 18.03
C GLU A 242 38.57 -13.82 16.94
N THR A 243 39.01 -13.96 15.68
CA THR A 243 38.29 -13.44 14.51
C THR A 243 37.09 -14.33 14.19
N PRO A 244 35.85 -13.80 14.14
CA PRO A 244 34.67 -14.64 13.88
C PRO A 244 34.63 -15.15 12.42
N PRO A 245 34.37 -16.45 12.18
CA PRO A 245 34.33 -17.01 10.83
C PRO A 245 33.10 -16.53 10.05
N ALA A 246 33.33 -15.88 8.92
CA ALA A 246 32.26 -15.47 8.00
C ALA A 246 31.58 -16.69 7.34
N SER A 247 30.33 -17.01 7.70
CA SER A 247 29.61 -18.14 7.09
C SER A 247 28.06 -18.13 7.19
N ARG A 248 27.43 -18.32 6.03
CA ARG A 248 26.23 -19.17 5.77
C ARG A 248 24.77 -18.73 5.95
N PHE A 249 24.41 -17.52 6.36
CA PHE A 249 22.99 -17.08 6.35
C PHE A 249 22.68 -15.88 5.46
N ALA A 250 23.08 -15.97 4.18
CA ALA A 250 22.49 -15.17 3.11
C ALA A 250 21.40 -16.00 2.40
N PRO A 251 20.14 -15.52 2.27
CA PRO A 251 19.12 -16.20 1.49
C PRO A 251 19.47 -16.17 -0.01
N PRO A 252 19.06 -17.18 -0.80
CA PRO A 252 19.34 -17.22 -2.23
C PRO A 252 18.63 -16.06 -2.96
N LEU A 253 19.39 -15.35 -3.81
CA LEU A 253 18.86 -14.28 -4.65
C LEU A 253 17.81 -14.79 -5.66
N PRO A 254 16.75 -14.02 -5.94
CA PRO A 254 15.70 -14.41 -6.88
C PRO A 254 16.23 -14.52 -8.32
N PRO A 255 15.63 -15.40 -9.15
CA PRO A 255 16.22 -15.83 -10.43
C PRO A 255 16.34 -14.73 -11.50
N HIS A 256 15.63 -13.61 -11.37
CA HIS A 256 15.62 -12.53 -12.36
C HIS A 256 16.89 -11.65 -12.38
N LEU A 257 17.82 -11.83 -11.43
CA LEU A 257 19.08 -11.05 -11.35
C LEU A 257 20.32 -11.79 -11.88
N ARG A 258 20.18 -12.98 -12.49
CA ARG A 258 21.29 -13.71 -13.13
C ARG A 258 21.70 -13.08 -14.47
N LYS A 259 22.30 -11.88 -14.44
CA LYS A 259 22.96 -11.29 -15.61
C LYS A 259 24.26 -12.03 -15.95
N ARG A 260 24.15 -13.00 -16.84
CA ARG A 260 25.12 -13.42 -17.88
C ARG A 260 26.54 -12.84 -17.75
N VAL A 261 27.38 -13.51 -16.95
CA VAL A 261 28.84 -13.43 -17.09
C VAL A 261 29.27 -14.61 -17.96
N SER A 262 29.66 -14.32 -19.20
CA SER A 262 30.18 -15.33 -20.13
C SER A 262 31.69 -15.45 -19.97
N ASN A 263 32.19 -16.66 -19.78
CA ASN A 263 33.63 -16.94 -19.68
C ASN A 263 34.38 -16.55 -20.96
N SER A 264 35.62 -16.06 -20.79
CA SER A 264 36.58 -15.86 -21.86
C SER A 264 37.87 -16.62 -21.54
N THR A 265 37.92 -17.90 -21.92
CA THR A 265 39.17 -18.68 -21.98
C THR A 265 39.24 -19.41 -23.31
N SER A 266 40.26 -19.06 -24.09
CA SER A 266 40.53 -19.55 -25.43
C SER A 266 41.13 -20.95 -25.45
N SER A 267 40.72 -21.77 -26.42
CA SER A 267 41.60 -22.80 -27.00
C SER A 267 41.35 -22.91 -28.51
N VAL A 268 42.40 -23.28 -29.23
CA VAL A 268 42.53 -23.17 -30.70
C VAL A 268 42.51 -24.56 -31.32
N SER A 269 41.80 -24.73 -32.44
CA SER A 269 42.18 -25.69 -33.50
C SER A 269 41.51 -25.35 -34.84
N ASN A 270 42.16 -25.76 -35.94
CA ASN A 270 41.90 -25.33 -37.32
C ASN A 270 40.90 -26.22 -38.07
N GLY A 271 40.24 -25.69 -39.10
CA GLY A 271 39.46 -26.50 -40.05
C GLY A 271 38.61 -25.74 -41.07
N THR A 272 39.18 -25.43 -42.24
CA THR A 272 38.50 -24.95 -43.46
C THR A 272 39.01 -25.81 -44.65
N PRO A 273 38.43 -25.75 -45.88
CA PRO A 273 37.17 -25.14 -46.34
C PRO A 273 36.31 -26.02 -47.28
N ARG A 274 35.08 -25.58 -47.62
CA ARG A 274 34.58 -25.52 -49.02
C ARG A 274 33.27 -24.71 -49.18
N ARG A 275 33.11 -24.09 -50.36
CA ARG A 275 32.00 -23.24 -50.84
C ARG A 275 31.47 -23.85 -52.16
N PRO A 276 30.18 -23.69 -52.54
CA PRO A 276 29.76 -22.67 -53.54
C PRO A 276 28.41 -21.99 -53.15
N THR A 277 28.22 -20.66 -53.20
CA THR A 277 27.84 -19.79 -54.35
C THR A 277 26.58 -20.16 -55.15
N THR A 278 25.51 -19.39 -54.93
CA THR A 278 24.54 -18.95 -55.96
C THR A 278 23.93 -17.59 -55.57
N SER A 279 22.88 -17.12 -56.25
CA SER A 279 22.66 -15.70 -56.54
C SER A 279 21.24 -15.34 -57.00
N SER A 280 20.94 -14.02 -57.02
CA SER A 280 19.73 -13.35 -57.57
C SER A 280 18.45 -13.45 -56.72
N THR A 281 17.65 -12.41 -56.47
CA THR A 281 17.22 -11.18 -57.22
C THR A 281 16.03 -11.40 -58.14
N ALA A 282 14.84 -10.86 -57.78
CA ALA A 282 13.85 -10.23 -58.69
C ALA A 282 12.63 -9.65 -57.95
N THR A 283 11.95 -8.70 -58.59
CA THR A 283 10.84 -7.83 -58.15
C THR A 283 9.43 -8.32 -58.59
N PRO A 284 8.31 -7.69 -58.15
CA PRO A 284 6.94 -8.17 -58.40
C PRO A 284 6.29 -7.59 -59.69
N PRO A 285 5.15 -8.16 -60.16
CA PRO A 285 4.33 -7.60 -61.23
C PRO A 285 3.03 -6.91 -60.76
N THR A 286 2.48 -6.11 -61.67
CA THR A 286 1.41 -5.10 -61.45
C THR A 286 0.02 -5.56 -61.96
N CYS A 287 -1.00 -4.76 -61.68
CA CYS A 287 -2.41 -4.82 -62.09
C CYS A 287 -2.74 -5.31 -63.52
N SER A 288 -3.95 -5.85 -63.68
CA SER A 288 -4.78 -5.63 -64.87
C SER A 288 -6.28 -5.53 -64.53
N SER A 289 -7.03 -4.77 -65.34
CA SER A 289 -8.44 -4.41 -65.16
C SER A 289 -9.30 -5.05 -66.26
N VAL A 290 -10.56 -5.37 -65.96
CA VAL A 290 -11.60 -5.68 -66.97
C VAL A 290 -12.90 -4.91 -66.64
N LYS A 291 -13.65 -4.55 -67.68
CA LYS A 291 -14.73 -3.53 -67.69
C LYS A 291 -16.14 -4.12 -67.91
N SER A 292 -17.15 -3.33 -67.52
CA SER A 292 -18.49 -3.19 -68.18
C SER A 292 -19.44 -4.41 -68.11
N THR A 293 -20.77 -4.32 -68.23
CA THR A 293 -21.66 -3.37 -68.97
C THR A 293 -23.03 -3.11 -68.30
N TYR A 294 -23.69 -2.00 -68.69
CA TYR A 294 -25.14 -1.69 -68.90
C TYR A 294 -26.23 -2.68 -68.40
N SER A 295 -27.46 -2.28 -68.00
CA SER A 295 -28.39 -1.22 -68.51
C SER A 295 -29.41 -0.82 -67.41
N ASP A 296 -29.79 0.45 -67.18
CA ASP A 296 -30.70 1.36 -67.94
C ASP A 296 -32.22 1.16 -67.66
N GLY A 297 -33.01 2.24 -67.57
CA GLY A 297 -34.50 2.19 -67.48
C GLY A 297 -35.23 3.19 -66.55
N SER A 298 -35.64 4.35 -67.11
CA SER A 298 -36.85 5.19 -66.84
C SER A 298 -37.40 5.35 -65.40
N LEU A 299 -37.47 6.53 -64.76
CA LEU A 299 -38.10 7.81 -65.13
C LEU A 299 -39.66 7.78 -65.12
N LEU A 300 -40.27 8.36 -64.08
CA LEU A 300 -41.50 9.19 -64.11
C LEU A 300 -41.56 10.09 -62.86
N ALA A 301 -42.15 11.27 -63.00
CA ALA A 301 -42.12 12.35 -62.00
C ALA A 301 -43.40 12.43 -61.15
N TYR A 302 -43.30 13.04 -59.96
CA TYR A 302 -44.39 13.79 -59.34
C TYR A 302 -43.83 14.94 -58.47
N GLU A 303 -44.59 16.03 -58.35
CA GLU A 303 -44.10 17.32 -57.86
C GLU A 303 -44.23 17.53 -56.34
N SER A 304 -43.35 18.41 -55.83
CA SER A 304 -43.58 19.39 -54.76
C SER A 304 -44.17 18.96 -53.40
N GLY A 305 -43.31 18.95 -52.39
CA GLY A 305 -43.68 18.97 -50.97
C GLY A 305 -42.52 19.37 -50.07
N VAL A 306 -42.32 20.67 -49.83
CA VAL A 306 -41.20 21.19 -49.02
C VAL A 306 -41.51 21.05 -47.52
N VAL A 307 -40.74 20.20 -46.84
CA VAL A 307 -40.55 20.25 -45.37
C VAL A 307 -39.10 19.85 -45.03
N ASP A 308 -38.35 20.79 -44.43
CA ASP A 308 -36.97 20.57 -44.02
C ASP A 308 -36.87 19.65 -42.79
N ALA A 309 -36.20 18.51 -42.94
CA ALA A 309 -35.79 17.64 -41.82
C ALA A 309 -34.65 16.68 -42.21
N THR A 310 -33.51 17.21 -42.70
CA THR A 310 -32.37 16.36 -43.09
C THR A 310 -31.63 15.80 -41.89
N THR A 311 -31.97 14.57 -41.49
CA THR A 311 -31.06 13.70 -40.74
C THR A 311 -30.26 12.83 -41.71
N PRO A 312 -28.92 12.81 -41.64
CA PRO A 312 -28.13 11.69 -42.14
C PRO A 312 -27.61 10.83 -40.98
N ARG A 313 -27.87 9.52 -41.06
CA ARG A 313 -27.17 8.50 -40.27
C ARG A 313 -25.67 8.55 -40.57
N GLY A 314 -24.83 8.67 -39.56
CA GLY A 314 -23.38 8.50 -39.70
C GLY A 314 -22.69 8.37 -38.34
N GLN A 315 -22.09 7.19 -38.09
CA GLN A 315 -21.16 6.88 -36.99
C GLN A 315 -21.60 7.23 -35.56
N ALA A 316 -21.78 6.18 -34.74
CA ALA A 316 -21.87 6.32 -33.28
C ALA A 316 -20.49 6.73 -32.71
N TYR A 317 -20.24 8.03 -32.67
CA TYR A 317 -19.14 8.62 -31.93
C TYR A 317 -19.37 8.36 -30.44
N TYR A 318 -18.40 7.76 -29.74
CA TYR A 318 -18.46 7.63 -28.29
C TYR A 318 -18.46 9.04 -27.66
N PRO A 319 -19.46 9.43 -26.85
CA PRO A 319 -19.31 10.58 -25.99
C PRO A 319 -18.25 10.21 -24.94
N SER A 320 -17.14 10.95 -24.92
CA SER A 320 -16.10 10.83 -23.89
C SER A 320 -16.59 11.45 -22.58
N GLY A 321 -17.65 10.88 -22.01
CA GLY A 321 -18.43 11.43 -20.89
C GLY A 321 -17.79 11.31 -19.51
N TYR A 322 -16.47 11.43 -19.42
CA TYR A 322 -15.76 11.67 -18.15
C TYR A 322 -14.82 12.88 -18.27
N ASP A 323 -15.35 13.96 -18.86
CA ASP A 323 -14.89 15.30 -18.50
C ASP A 323 -15.32 15.58 -17.07
N VAL A 324 -14.59 15.01 -16.10
CA VAL A 324 -14.56 15.53 -14.74
C VAL A 324 -14.12 16.98 -14.89
N PRO A 325 -14.90 17.97 -14.42
CA PRO A 325 -14.53 19.37 -14.58
C PRO A 325 -13.18 19.58 -13.91
N VAL A 326 -12.17 19.88 -14.73
CA VAL A 326 -10.79 20.10 -14.27
C VAL A 326 -10.84 21.26 -13.30
N THR A 327 -10.69 20.95 -12.01
CA THR A 327 -10.68 21.98 -10.98
C THR A 327 -9.39 22.79 -11.12
N PRO A 328 -9.35 24.07 -10.69
CA PRO A 328 -8.10 24.82 -10.65
C PRO A 328 -6.98 24.07 -9.88
N ASP A 329 -7.38 23.27 -8.88
CA ASP A 329 -6.49 22.42 -8.10
C ASP A 329 -5.90 21.24 -8.91
N ASP A 330 -6.61 20.71 -9.90
CA ASP A 330 -6.09 19.67 -10.81
C ASP A 330 -4.96 20.22 -11.70
N VAL A 331 -5.11 21.45 -12.21
CA VAL A 331 -4.08 22.12 -13.01
C VAL A 331 -2.84 22.39 -12.15
N ALA A 332 -3.04 22.91 -10.94
CA ALA A 332 -1.96 23.17 -9.99
C ALA A 332 -1.23 21.87 -9.59
N TYR A 333 -1.93 20.74 -9.47
CA TYR A 333 -1.34 19.45 -9.13
C TYR A 333 -0.47 18.88 -10.26
N GLU A 334 -0.93 18.91 -11.51
CA GLU A 334 -0.12 18.46 -12.66
C GLU A 334 1.09 19.38 -12.92
N GLU A 335 0.98 20.69 -12.69
CA GLU A 335 2.14 21.59 -12.73
C GLU A 335 3.18 21.25 -11.64
N LEU A 336 2.72 20.93 -10.42
CA LEU A 336 3.57 20.44 -9.32
C LEU A 336 4.25 19.11 -9.68
N ARG A 337 3.52 18.17 -10.29
CA ARG A 337 4.04 16.88 -10.75
C ARG A 337 5.15 17.06 -11.79
N LEU A 338 4.90 17.87 -12.82
CA LEU A 338 5.88 18.19 -13.87
C LEU A 338 7.11 18.90 -13.31
N ARG A 339 6.93 19.77 -12.30
CA ARG A 339 8.04 20.45 -11.60
C ARG A 339 8.89 19.46 -10.79
N LEU A 340 8.27 18.52 -10.08
CA LEU A 340 8.97 17.47 -9.34
C LEU A 340 9.70 16.49 -10.28
N GLU A 341 9.12 16.14 -11.43
CA GLU A 341 9.82 15.34 -12.44
C GLU A 341 11.03 16.07 -13.04
N ARG A 342 10.93 17.40 -13.26
CA ARG A 342 12.06 18.21 -13.74
C ARG A 342 13.22 18.23 -12.74
N ILE A 343 12.92 18.44 -11.44
CA ILE A 343 13.91 18.37 -10.36
C ILE A 343 14.54 16.97 -10.29
N ARG A 344 13.74 15.91 -10.39
CA ARG A 344 14.23 14.52 -10.37
C ARG A 344 15.13 14.17 -11.56
N ARG A 345 14.95 14.83 -12.71
CA ARG A 345 15.77 14.65 -13.92
C ARG A 345 17.02 15.56 -13.94
N GLY A 346 17.27 16.35 -12.90
CA GLY A 346 18.50 17.11 -12.73
C GLY A 346 18.69 18.26 -13.73
N SER A 347 17.60 19.00 -14.02
CA SER A 347 17.63 20.25 -14.80
C SER A 347 17.53 21.48 -13.90
#